data_AF-A0A971W8G5-F1
#
_entry.id   AF-A0A971W8G5-F1
#
_cell.length_a   1.000
_cell.length_b   1.000
_cell.length_c   1.000
_cell.angle_alpha   90.00
_cell.angle_beta   90.00
_cell.angle_gamma   90.00
#
_symmetry.space_group_name_H-M   'P 1'
#
loop_
_entity.id
_entity.type
_entity.pdbx_description
1 polymer ?
#
loop_
_entity_poly.entity_id
_entity_poly.type
_entity_poly.pdbx_seq_one_letter_code
_entity_poly.pdbx_strand_id
1 'polypeptide(L)'
;MYKLVDYIISLTNLYGLVHKDKVLEIFNLQNEEKIDIEALNSIMRNSPADLAKNFVEINGDYFVHDTIIEFDEFDEQLKQRKGKPFYIPPQDELLKYKDDAYFEVSEQYKRLLSYLTENIFDGDELAAEMLCEDIQSICQFGFSIQEIIDEFNIRGVDFKSEKQFNKVIQLIVDLANNTRIWENNGHTPKEIFEKYEKPYLRPLPDKPFSLRRADIFDFQTGKKVGRNDPCPCGSGKKYKKCCLGKEDLD
;
A
#
# COMPACT_ATOMS: atom_id res chain seq x y z
N MET A 1 26.69 -8.92 -18.64
CA MET A 1 26.48 -7.46 -18.45
C MET A 1 25.03 -7.06 -18.66
N TYR A 2 24.42 -7.30 -19.84
CA TYR A 2 23.00 -6.99 -20.08
C TYR A 2 22.04 -7.59 -19.04
N LYS A 3 22.22 -8.87 -18.68
CA LYS A 3 21.40 -9.51 -17.64
C LYS A 3 21.47 -8.81 -16.27
N LEU A 4 22.62 -8.29 -15.87
CA LEU A 4 22.75 -7.58 -14.59
C LEU A 4 22.03 -6.24 -14.61
N VAL A 5 22.08 -5.54 -15.75
CA VAL A 5 21.32 -4.29 -15.97
C VAL A 5 19.82 -4.56 -15.89
N ASP A 6 19.33 -5.64 -16.52
CA ASP A 6 17.92 -6.04 -16.42
C ASP A 6 17.49 -6.28 -14.97
N TYR A 7 18.34 -6.95 -14.16
CA TYR A 7 18.07 -7.13 -12.73
C TYR A 7 18.01 -5.80 -11.97
N ILE A 8 18.94 -4.88 -12.23
CA ILE A 8 18.96 -3.57 -11.58
C ILE A 8 17.64 -2.83 -11.87
N ILE A 9 17.21 -2.80 -13.14
CA ILE A 9 15.97 -2.15 -13.54
C ILE A 9 14.77 -2.81 -12.87
N SER A 10 14.62 -4.14 -13.01
CA SER A 10 13.49 -4.87 -12.43
C SER A 10 13.40 -4.75 -10.90
N LEU A 11 14.53 -4.80 -10.20
CA LEU A 11 14.56 -4.64 -8.74
C LEU A 11 14.27 -3.20 -8.31
N THR A 12 14.71 -2.22 -9.09
CA THR A 12 14.40 -0.81 -8.83
C THR A 12 12.90 -0.56 -9.02
N ASN A 13 12.29 -1.07 -10.08
CA ASN A 13 10.84 -0.93 -10.31
C ASN A 13 10.01 -1.66 -9.25
N LEU A 14 10.46 -2.83 -8.77
CA LEU A 14 9.76 -3.58 -7.72
C LEU A 14 9.90 -2.95 -6.33
N TYR A 15 11.04 -2.32 -6.01
CA TYR A 15 11.35 -1.85 -4.65
C TYR A 15 11.39 -0.33 -4.50
N GLY A 16 11.33 0.43 -5.58
CA GLY A 16 11.56 1.87 -5.66
C GLY A 16 13.04 2.23 -5.50
N LEU A 17 13.72 1.65 -4.51
CA LEU A 17 15.16 1.76 -4.32
C LEU A 17 15.74 0.44 -3.83
N VAL A 18 16.97 0.13 -4.25
CA VAL A 18 17.65 -1.11 -3.89
C VAL A 18 19.15 -0.88 -3.71
N HIS A 19 19.67 -1.33 -2.57
CA HIS A 19 21.11 -1.28 -2.31
C HIS A 19 21.85 -2.28 -3.21
N LYS A 20 23.05 -1.91 -3.69
CA LYS A 20 23.86 -2.79 -4.55
C LYS A 20 24.09 -4.19 -3.97
N ASP A 21 24.27 -4.31 -2.66
CA ASP A 21 24.44 -5.63 -2.02
C ASP A 21 23.20 -6.52 -2.15
N LYS A 22 21.99 -5.92 -2.14
CA LYS A 22 20.75 -6.67 -2.33
C LYS A 22 20.57 -7.10 -3.79
N VAL A 23 21.00 -6.27 -4.75
CA VAL A 23 21.07 -6.65 -6.16
C VAL A 23 22.02 -7.85 -6.33
N LEU A 24 23.22 -7.78 -5.73
CA LEU A 24 24.20 -8.86 -5.75
C LEU A 24 23.64 -10.16 -5.19
N GLU A 25 22.99 -10.09 -4.03
CA GLU A 25 22.35 -11.22 -3.36
C GLU A 25 21.30 -11.89 -4.26
N ILE A 26 20.34 -11.13 -4.79
CA ILE A 26 19.24 -11.68 -5.60
C ILE A 26 19.76 -12.21 -6.93
N PHE A 27 20.67 -11.49 -7.59
CA PHE A 27 21.29 -11.97 -8.83
C PHE A 27 21.99 -13.31 -8.59
N ASN A 28 22.85 -13.39 -7.57
CA ASN A 28 23.57 -14.62 -7.27
C ASN A 28 22.65 -15.73 -6.74
N LEU A 29 21.52 -15.41 -6.11
CA LEU A 29 20.54 -16.41 -5.70
C LEU A 29 19.87 -17.09 -6.91
N GLN A 30 19.56 -16.32 -7.95
CA GLN A 30 18.73 -16.76 -9.08
C GLN A 30 19.53 -17.22 -10.32
N ASN A 31 20.86 -17.08 -10.33
CA ASN A 31 21.70 -17.39 -11.48
C ASN A 31 22.78 -18.41 -11.14
N GLU A 32 23.08 -19.31 -12.06
CA GLU A 32 24.22 -20.24 -11.93
C GLU A 32 25.55 -19.48 -11.96
N GLU A 33 25.71 -18.59 -12.95
CA GLU A 33 26.83 -17.66 -13.04
C GLU A 33 26.74 -16.63 -11.91
N LYS A 34 27.78 -16.58 -11.07
CA LYS A 34 27.87 -15.62 -9.97
C LYS A 34 28.70 -14.43 -10.39
N ILE A 35 28.35 -13.28 -9.84
CA ILE A 35 29.14 -12.04 -9.93
C ILE A 35 29.66 -11.67 -8.56
N ASP A 36 30.64 -10.77 -8.52
CA ASP A 36 31.07 -10.09 -7.31
C ASP A 36 30.54 -8.65 -7.26
N ILE A 37 30.83 -7.96 -6.16
CA ILE A 37 30.42 -6.57 -5.97
C ILE A 37 31.09 -5.61 -6.97
N GLU A 38 32.23 -5.99 -7.56
CA GLU A 38 32.95 -5.14 -8.48
C GLU A 38 32.23 -4.98 -9.81
N ALA A 39 31.47 -6.01 -10.23
CA ALA A 39 30.55 -5.89 -11.36
C ALA A 39 29.54 -4.73 -11.17
N LEU A 40 28.99 -4.58 -9.97
CA LEU A 40 28.06 -3.50 -9.64
C LEU A 40 28.77 -2.16 -9.48
N ASN A 41 29.93 -2.12 -8.80
CA ASN A 41 30.72 -0.89 -8.68
C ASN A 41 31.14 -0.36 -10.06
N SER A 42 31.45 -1.25 -11.02
CA SER A 42 31.77 -0.88 -12.39
C SER A 42 30.59 -0.22 -13.10
N ILE A 43 29.39 -0.78 -12.95
CA ILE A 43 28.14 -0.18 -13.45
C ILE A 43 27.90 1.18 -12.79
N MET A 44 28.10 1.31 -11.48
CA MET A 44 27.88 2.57 -10.78
C MET A 44 28.84 3.69 -11.21
N ARG A 45 30.10 3.36 -11.53
CA ARG A 45 31.07 4.33 -12.06
C ARG A 45 30.84 4.66 -13.54
N ASN A 46 30.37 3.69 -14.31
CA ASN A 46 30.14 3.82 -15.75
C ASN A 46 28.70 3.40 -16.08
N SER A 47 27.76 4.24 -15.65
CA SER A 47 26.32 3.93 -15.74
C SER A 47 25.90 3.70 -17.20
N PRO A 48 25.37 2.51 -17.53
CA PRO A 48 24.79 2.26 -18.85
C PRO A 48 23.59 3.18 -19.10
N ALA A 49 23.48 3.71 -20.32
CA ALA A 49 22.36 4.58 -20.71
C ALA A 49 20.99 3.92 -20.52
N ASP A 50 20.93 2.58 -20.54
CA ASP A 50 19.69 1.84 -20.34
C ASP A 50 19.14 1.96 -18.91
N LEU A 51 19.96 2.26 -17.89
CA LEU A 51 19.44 2.56 -16.56
C LEU A 51 18.58 3.83 -16.58
N ALA A 52 19.14 4.94 -17.08
CA ALA A 52 18.43 6.22 -17.15
C ALA A 52 17.20 6.17 -18.08
N LYS A 53 17.25 5.39 -19.17
CA LYS A 53 16.08 5.18 -20.04
C LYS A 53 14.92 4.44 -19.36
N ASN A 54 15.21 3.69 -18.29
CA ASN A 54 14.22 2.98 -17.49
C ASN A 54 14.13 3.61 -16.10
N PHE A 55 14.32 4.92 -16.01
CA PHE A 55 14.05 5.71 -14.79
C PHE A 55 14.88 5.30 -13.57
N VAL A 56 16.06 4.69 -13.77
CA VAL A 56 16.96 4.31 -12.68
C VAL A 56 18.11 5.30 -12.55
N GLU A 57 18.19 5.93 -11.38
CA GLU A 57 19.30 6.76 -10.93
C GLU A 57 20.21 6.03 -9.92
N ILE A 58 21.44 6.52 -9.78
CA ILE A 58 22.39 6.03 -8.78
C ILE A 58 22.54 7.10 -7.70
N ASN A 59 22.19 6.75 -6.46
CA ASN A 59 22.37 7.61 -5.30
C ASN A 59 23.20 6.89 -4.22
N GLY A 60 24.48 7.24 -4.15
CA GLY A 60 25.44 6.54 -3.30
C GLY A 60 25.57 5.06 -3.70
N ASP A 61 25.28 4.15 -2.76
CA ASP A 61 25.30 2.70 -2.98
C ASP A 61 23.93 2.12 -3.36
N TYR A 62 22.98 2.98 -3.77
CA TYR A 62 21.64 2.59 -4.17
C TYR A 62 21.38 2.84 -5.65
N PHE A 63 20.61 1.93 -6.25
CA PHE A 63 19.84 2.21 -7.46
C PHE A 63 18.45 2.66 -7.01
N VAL A 64 17.95 3.76 -7.58
CA VAL A 64 16.76 4.47 -7.11
C VAL A 64 15.91 4.85 -8.32
N HIS A 65 14.60 4.64 -8.23
CA HIS A 65 13.66 5.12 -9.22
C HIS A 65 13.66 6.65 -9.18
N ASP A 66 13.74 7.29 -10.34
CA ASP A 66 13.87 8.75 -10.49
C ASP A 66 12.83 9.55 -9.69
N THR A 67 11.58 9.07 -9.66
CA THR A 67 10.45 9.64 -8.93
C THR A 67 10.78 9.87 -7.45
N ILE A 68 11.50 8.94 -6.80
CA ILE A 68 11.90 9.10 -5.40
C ILE A 68 12.92 10.24 -5.23
N ILE A 69 13.79 10.44 -6.23
CA ILE A 69 14.76 11.55 -6.23
C ILE A 69 14.05 12.86 -6.56
N GLU A 70 13.16 12.88 -7.54
CA GLU A 70 12.41 14.06 -7.96
C GLU A 70 11.53 14.62 -6.83
N PHE A 71 10.95 13.75 -6.00
CA PHE A 71 10.12 14.15 -4.85
C PHE A 71 10.88 14.25 -3.52
N ASP A 72 12.22 14.09 -3.50
CA ASP A 72 13.06 14.15 -2.29
C ASP A 72 12.64 13.13 -1.20
N GLU A 73 12.21 11.94 -1.60
CA GLU A 73 11.62 10.93 -0.71
C GLU A 73 12.62 9.84 -0.28
N PHE A 74 13.88 9.91 -0.72
CA PHE A 74 14.87 8.86 -0.50
C PHE A 74 15.03 8.47 0.98
N ASP A 75 15.20 9.46 1.86
CA ASP A 75 15.36 9.24 3.30
C ASP A 75 14.08 8.74 3.97
N GLU A 76 12.92 9.18 3.47
CA GLU A 76 11.61 8.72 3.97
C GLU A 76 11.37 7.27 3.59
N GLN A 77 11.61 6.91 2.33
CA GLN A 77 11.51 5.54 1.84
C GLN A 77 12.40 4.59 2.63
N LEU A 78 13.64 4.98 2.96
CA LEU A 78 14.53 4.19 3.82
C LEU A 78 13.99 4.01 5.25
N LYS A 79 13.33 5.02 5.83
CA LYS A 79 12.72 4.93 7.15
C LYS A 79 11.51 3.99 7.15
N GLN A 80 10.61 4.14 6.17
CA GLN A 80 9.36 3.38 6.11
C GLN A 80 9.57 1.87 5.90
N ARG A 81 10.61 1.49 5.14
CA ARG A 81 10.94 0.09 4.86
C ARG A 81 11.81 -0.60 5.92
N LYS A 82 12.30 0.16 6.91
CA LYS A 82 13.26 -0.34 7.90
C LYS A 82 12.71 -1.54 8.66
N GLY A 83 13.43 -2.67 8.61
CA GLY A 83 13.06 -3.90 9.31
C GLY A 83 12.03 -4.77 8.58
N LYS A 84 11.48 -4.31 7.45
CA LYS A 84 10.61 -5.13 6.61
C LYS A 84 11.46 -6.05 5.71
N PRO A 85 11.08 -7.32 5.53
CA PRO A 85 11.79 -8.24 4.64
C PRO A 85 11.55 -7.87 3.17
N PHE A 86 12.41 -8.36 2.29
CA PHE A 86 12.22 -8.21 0.84
C PHE A 86 11.37 -9.34 0.28
N TYR A 87 10.40 -9.00 -0.56
CA TYR A 87 9.74 -9.96 -1.43
C TYR A 87 10.67 -10.31 -2.58
N ILE A 88 11.04 -11.58 -2.72
CA ILE A 88 11.89 -12.05 -3.83
C ILE A 88 11.04 -13.00 -4.70
N PRO A 89 10.51 -12.52 -5.85
CA PRO A 89 9.76 -13.37 -6.77
C PRO A 89 10.68 -14.36 -7.50
N PRO A 90 10.13 -15.41 -8.15
CA PRO A 90 10.86 -16.19 -9.15
C PRO A 90 11.51 -15.31 -10.22
N GLN A 91 12.60 -15.79 -10.84
CA GLN A 91 13.38 -15.00 -11.80
C GLN A 91 12.55 -14.51 -13.00
N ASP A 92 11.72 -15.37 -13.55
CA ASP A 92 10.84 -15.08 -14.68
C ASP A 92 9.78 -14.04 -14.34
N GLU A 93 9.26 -14.05 -13.11
CA GLU A 93 8.36 -13.01 -12.59
C GLU A 93 9.09 -11.71 -12.30
N LEU A 94 10.29 -11.76 -11.70
CA LEU A 94 11.10 -10.57 -11.43
C LEU A 94 11.38 -9.79 -12.71
N LEU A 95 11.82 -10.47 -13.76
CA LEU A 95 12.24 -9.82 -15.00
C LEU A 95 11.10 -9.15 -15.77
N LYS A 96 9.83 -9.43 -15.45
CA LYS A 96 8.69 -8.68 -16.02
C LYS A 96 8.68 -7.22 -15.57
N TYR A 97 9.14 -6.94 -14.34
CA TYR A 97 9.31 -5.57 -13.82
C TYR A 97 10.36 -4.75 -14.56
N LYS A 98 11.06 -5.33 -15.55
CA LYS A 98 11.89 -4.51 -16.45
C LYS A 98 11.03 -3.52 -17.24
N ASP A 99 9.82 -3.92 -17.60
CA ASP A 99 8.80 -3.03 -18.14
C ASP A 99 8.23 -2.20 -16.99
N ASP A 100 8.35 -0.88 -17.08
CA ASP A 100 7.87 0.07 -16.06
C ASP A 100 6.35 0.14 -16.00
N ALA A 101 5.67 -0.21 -17.10
CA ALA A 101 4.21 -0.33 -17.13
C ALA A 101 3.70 -1.67 -16.56
N TYR A 102 4.59 -2.60 -16.22
CA TYR A 102 4.19 -3.90 -15.70
C TYR A 102 3.67 -3.82 -14.26
N PHE A 103 2.50 -4.42 -14.04
CA PHE A 103 2.00 -4.75 -12.71
C PHE A 103 1.43 -6.17 -12.69
N GLU A 104 1.38 -6.77 -11.50
CA GLU A 104 0.80 -8.10 -11.32
C GLU A 104 -0.73 -8.06 -11.44
N VAL A 105 -1.29 -8.72 -12.46
CA VAL A 105 -2.74 -8.87 -12.65
C VAL A 105 -3.31 -9.87 -11.64
N SER A 106 -3.62 -9.38 -10.45
CA SER A 106 -4.18 -10.16 -9.35
C SER A 106 -5.65 -10.56 -9.57
N GLU A 107 -6.13 -11.53 -8.79
CA GLU A 107 -7.56 -11.87 -8.80
C GLU A 107 -8.43 -10.72 -8.26
N GLN A 108 -7.88 -9.84 -7.43
CA GLN A 108 -8.52 -8.60 -6.95
C GLN A 108 -8.72 -7.62 -8.10
N TYR A 109 -7.70 -7.43 -8.93
CA TYR A 109 -7.76 -6.58 -10.12
C TYR A 109 -8.88 -7.06 -11.05
N LYS A 110 -8.88 -8.36 -11.38
CA LYS A 110 -9.91 -8.96 -12.24
C LYS A 110 -11.32 -8.79 -11.68
N ARG A 111 -11.49 -8.92 -10.36
CA ARG A 111 -12.79 -8.70 -9.69
C ARG A 111 -13.24 -7.24 -9.77
N LEU A 112 -12.33 -6.29 -9.59
CA LEU A 112 -12.64 -4.87 -9.73
C LEU A 112 -13.02 -4.56 -11.18
N LEU A 113 -12.19 -4.98 -12.15
CA LEU A 113 -12.43 -4.78 -13.57
C LEU A 113 -13.81 -5.31 -14.00
N SER A 114 -14.11 -6.59 -13.71
CA SER A 114 -15.41 -7.19 -14.03
C SER A 114 -16.57 -6.41 -13.41
N TYR A 115 -16.44 -5.96 -12.14
CA TYR A 115 -17.49 -5.16 -11.52
C TYR A 115 -17.67 -3.79 -12.20
N LEU A 116 -16.57 -3.10 -12.53
CA LEU A 116 -16.60 -1.81 -13.23
C LEU A 116 -17.24 -1.95 -14.61
N THR A 117 -16.83 -2.94 -15.39
CA THR A 117 -17.39 -3.22 -16.72
C THR A 117 -18.91 -3.43 -16.64
N GLU A 118 -19.36 -4.33 -15.77
CA GLU A 118 -20.77 -4.72 -15.73
C GLU A 118 -21.69 -3.69 -15.05
N ASN A 119 -21.19 -2.97 -14.03
CA ASN A 119 -22.06 -2.19 -13.14
C ASN A 119 -21.85 -0.67 -13.24
N ILE A 120 -20.71 -0.22 -13.77
CA ILE A 120 -20.37 1.20 -13.89
C ILE A 120 -20.39 1.66 -15.36
N PHE A 121 -19.82 0.86 -16.26
CA PHE A 121 -19.64 1.23 -17.67
C PHE A 121 -20.60 0.49 -18.63
N ASP A 122 -21.64 -0.16 -18.09
CA ASP A 122 -22.72 -0.82 -18.85
C ASP A 122 -22.20 -1.76 -19.98
N GLY A 123 -21.08 -2.45 -19.74
CA GLY A 123 -20.44 -3.38 -20.67
C GLY A 123 -19.28 -2.81 -21.50
N ASP A 124 -18.93 -1.53 -21.37
CA ASP A 124 -17.75 -0.95 -22.03
C ASP A 124 -16.47 -1.41 -21.32
N GLU A 125 -15.83 -2.44 -21.89
CA GLU A 125 -14.60 -3.04 -21.39
C GLU A 125 -13.41 -2.07 -21.42
N LEU A 126 -13.29 -1.25 -22.48
CA LEU A 126 -12.15 -0.35 -22.64
C LEU A 126 -12.18 0.76 -21.58
N ALA A 127 -13.34 1.39 -21.37
CA ALA A 127 -13.49 2.42 -20.34
C ALA A 127 -13.24 1.88 -18.92
N ALA A 128 -13.69 0.65 -18.67
CA ALA A 128 -13.49 -0.03 -17.39
C ALA A 128 -12.02 -0.41 -17.16
N GLU A 129 -11.33 -0.91 -18.18
CA GLU A 129 -9.91 -1.25 -18.11
C GLU A 129 -9.06 -0.01 -17.83
N MET A 130 -9.28 1.09 -18.57
CA MET A 130 -8.57 2.35 -18.33
C MET A 130 -8.73 2.85 -16.89
N LEU A 131 -9.95 2.85 -16.34
CA LEU A 131 -10.14 3.25 -14.94
C LEU A 131 -9.51 2.25 -13.96
N CYS A 132 -9.57 0.95 -14.24
CA CYS A 132 -9.00 -0.07 -13.37
C CYS A 132 -7.47 0.02 -13.31
N GLU A 133 -6.81 0.32 -14.43
CA GLU A 133 -5.36 0.57 -14.51
C GLU A 133 -4.96 1.84 -13.74
N ASP A 134 -5.72 2.94 -13.87
CA ASP A 134 -5.45 4.15 -13.10
C ASP A 134 -5.59 3.91 -11.58
N ILE A 135 -6.64 3.20 -11.16
CA ILE A 135 -6.81 2.80 -9.76
C ILE A 135 -5.66 1.90 -9.30
N GLN A 136 -5.22 0.95 -10.14
CA GLN A 136 -4.08 0.09 -9.86
C GLN A 136 -2.79 0.90 -9.66
N SER A 137 -2.55 1.91 -10.50
CA SER A 137 -1.43 2.82 -10.38
C SER A 137 -1.47 3.59 -9.05
N ILE A 138 -2.62 4.17 -8.67
CA ILE A 138 -2.79 4.84 -7.37
C ILE A 138 -2.57 3.87 -6.21
N CYS A 139 -2.99 2.60 -6.34
CA CYS A 139 -2.73 1.58 -5.31
C CYS A 139 -1.23 1.27 -5.14
N GLN A 140 -0.44 1.42 -6.20
CA GLN A 140 0.99 1.10 -6.21
C GLN A 140 1.86 2.28 -5.77
N PHE A 141 1.48 3.51 -6.16
CA PHE A 141 2.29 4.72 -6.01
C PHE A 141 1.58 5.76 -5.13
N GLY A 142 1.35 5.45 -3.86
CA GLY A 142 0.77 6.39 -2.89
C GLY A 142 -0.76 6.33 -2.81
N PHE A 143 -1.28 5.23 -2.27
CA PHE A 143 -2.72 4.98 -2.15
C PHE A 143 -3.50 6.16 -1.55
N SER A 144 -4.38 6.74 -2.37
CA SER A 144 -5.23 7.87 -2.01
C SER A 144 -6.67 7.65 -2.45
N ILE A 145 -7.59 7.50 -1.49
CA ILE A 145 -9.03 7.41 -1.77
C ILE A 145 -9.54 8.68 -2.46
N GLN A 146 -8.96 9.84 -2.16
CA GLN A 146 -9.38 11.09 -2.78
C GLN A 146 -9.05 11.11 -4.27
N GLU A 147 -7.84 10.71 -4.66
CA GLU A 147 -7.43 10.64 -6.07
C GLU A 147 -8.27 9.62 -6.84
N ILE A 148 -8.53 8.46 -6.23
CA ILE A 148 -9.44 7.46 -6.81
C ILE A 148 -10.83 8.05 -7.05
N ILE A 149 -11.38 8.81 -6.11
CA ILE A 149 -12.67 9.50 -6.28
C ILE A 149 -12.60 10.52 -7.42
N ASP A 150 -11.48 11.24 -7.54
CA ASP A 150 -11.28 12.21 -8.61
C ASP A 150 -11.24 11.52 -9.99
N GLU A 151 -10.65 10.32 -10.11
CA GLU A 151 -10.68 9.52 -11.34
C GLU A 151 -12.10 9.09 -11.77
N PHE A 152 -12.99 8.80 -10.81
CA PHE A 152 -14.41 8.57 -11.09
C PHE A 152 -15.09 9.87 -11.55
N ASN A 153 -14.80 11.00 -10.90
CA ASN A 153 -15.41 12.29 -11.21
C ASN A 153 -15.01 12.79 -12.60
N ILE A 154 -13.73 12.66 -12.98
CA ILE A 154 -13.19 13.04 -14.30
C ILE A 154 -13.91 12.29 -15.42
N ARG A 155 -14.32 11.04 -15.16
CA ARG A 155 -15.07 10.19 -16.10
C ARG A 155 -16.59 10.40 -16.05
N GLY A 156 -17.08 11.28 -15.18
CA GLY A 156 -18.50 11.54 -15.01
C GLY A 156 -19.28 10.34 -14.48
N VAL A 157 -18.65 9.50 -13.65
CA VAL A 157 -19.32 8.33 -13.07
C VAL A 157 -20.29 8.75 -11.98
N ASP A 158 -21.58 8.55 -12.23
CA ASP A 158 -22.65 8.74 -11.25
C ASP A 158 -23.04 7.40 -10.59
N PHE A 159 -22.71 7.25 -9.30
CA PHE A 159 -23.11 6.07 -8.54
C PHE A 159 -24.64 6.02 -8.33
N LYS A 160 -25.25 4.91 -8.72
CA LYS A 160 -26.70 4.65 -8.64
C LYS A 160 -27.20 4.57 -7.18
N SER A 161 -26.32 4.28 -6.22
CA SER A 161 -26.64 4.26 -4.78
C SER A 161 -25.39 4.25 -3.90
N GLU A 162 -25.56 4.60 -2.62
CA GLU A 162 -24.52 4.45 -1.60
C GLU A 162 -24.01 3.00 -1.49
N LYS A 163 -24.89 2.01 -1.70
CA LYS A 163 -24.50 0.59 -1.69
C LYS A 163 -23.53 0.26 -2.84
N GLN A 164 -23.75 0.84 -4.02
CA GLN A 164 -22.86 0.65 -5.17
C GLN A 164 -21.50 1.31 -4.90
N PHE A 165 -21.52 2.55 -4.42
CA PHE A 165 -20.30 3.27 -4.03
C PHE A 165 -19.48 2.47 -3.00
N ASN A 166 -20.10 2.04 -1.90
CA ASN A 166 -19.44 1.25 -0.87
C ASN A 166 -18.90 -0.09 -1.40
N LYS A 167 -19.59 -0.72 -2.36
CA LYS A 167 -19.12 -1.95 -3.00
C LYS A 167 -17.85 -1.70 -3.83
N VAL A 168 -17.80 -0.61 -4.59
CA VAL A 168 -16.61 -0.21 -5.35
C VAL A 168 -15.45 0.08 -4.41
N ILE A 169 -15.66 0.91 -3.38
CA ILE A 169 -14.61 1.21 -2.40
C ILE A 169 -14.09 -0.07 -1.73
N GLN A 170 -14.96 -1.03 -1.39
CA GLN A 170 -14.52 -2.31 -0.83
C GLN A 170 -13.62 -3.10 -1.80
N LEU A 171 -13.96 -3.14 -3.10
CA LEU A 171 -13.14 -3.82 -4.10
C LEU A 171 -11.79 -3.14 -4.29
N ILE A 172 -11.76 -1.81 -4.26
CA ILE A 172 -10.55 -1.01 -4.36
C ILE A 172 -9.64 -1.21 -3.15
N VAL A 173 -10.20 -1.24 -1.94
CA VAL A 173 -9.42 -1.53 -0.72
C VAL A 173 -8.91 -2.98 -0.73
N ASP A 174 -9.68 -3.94 -1.25
CA ASP A 174 -9.19 -5.31 -1.45
C ASP A 174 -8.03 -5.34 -2.46
N LEU A 175 -8.12 -4.60 -3.57
CA LEU A 175 -7.01 -4.44 -4.52
C LEU A 175 -5.77 -3.85 -3.85
N ALA A 176 -5.89 -2.68 -3.21
CA ALA A 176 -4.79 -1.99 -2.53
C ALA A 176 -4.07 -2.89 -1.52
N ASN A 177 -4.81 -3.68 -0.73
CA ASN A 177 -4.21 -4.60 0.23
C ASN A 177 -3.44 -5.77 -0.42
N ASN A 178 -3.68 -6.06 -1.69
CA ASN A 178 -3.03 -7.13 -2.46
C ASN A 178 -2.12 -6.57 -3.59
N THR A 179 -1.88 -5.26 -3.64
CA THR A 179 -0.92 -4.62 -4.55
C THR A 179 0.44 -4.52 -3.86
N ARG A 180 1.51 -4.75 -4.62
CA ARG A 180 2.89 -4.59 -4.13
C ARG A 180 3.25 -3.12 -4.10
N ILE A 181 3.91 -2.70 -3.03
CA ILE A 181 4.32 -1.31 -2.83
C ILE A 181 5.78 -1.22 -2.38
N TRP A 182 6.42 -0.10 -2.70
CA TRP A 182 7.83 0.14 -2.44
C TRP A 182 8.15 0.20 -0.94
N GLU A 183 7.25 0.77 -0.15
CA GLU A 183 7.36 0.95 1.30
C GLU A 183 7.44 -0.39 2.04
N ASN A 184 7.03 -1.47 1.38
CA ASN A 184 7.02 -2.84 1.89
C ASN A 184 8.09 -3.72 1.23
N ASN A 185 9.10 -3.14 0.56
CA ASN A 185 10.14 -3.89 -0.17
C ASN A 185 9.55 -4.93 -1.13
N GLY A 186 8.51 -4.54 -1.88
CA GLY A 186 7.84 -5.39 -2.87
C GLY A 186 6.81 -6.37 -2.28
N HIS A 187 6.56 -6.37 -0.98
CA HIS A 187 5.43 -7.10 -0.41
C HIS A 187 4.12 -6.33 -0.56
N THR A 188 3.00 -7.06 -0.59
CA THR A 188 1.68 -6.43 -0.42
C THR A 188 1.43 -6.11 1.06
N PRO A 189 0.57 -5.12 1.38
CA PRO A 189 0.16 -4.85 2.77
C PRO A 189 -0.38 -6.10 3.47
N LYS A 190 -1.17 -6.92 2.77
CA LYS A 190 -1.70 -8.18 3.31
C LYS A 190 -0.61 -9.18 3.63
N GLU A 191 0.40 -9.34 2.77
CA GLU A 191 1.52 -10.24 3.06
C GLU A 191 2.30 -9.79 4.29
N ILE A 192 2.55 -8.48 4.42
CA ILE A 192 3.21 -7.91 5.60
C ILE A 192 2.41 -8.25 6.87
N PHE A 193 1.12 -7.92 6.84
CA PHE A 193 0.23 -8.16 7.97
C PHE A 193 0.16 -9.65 8.36
N GLU A 194 -0.13 -10.53 7.39
CA GLU A 194 -0.37 -11.94 7.67
C GLU A 194 0.89 -12.69 8.14
N LYS A 195 2.04 -12.40 7.55
CA LYS A 195 3.29 -13.13 7.83
C LYS A 195 4.09 -12.54 8.98
N TYR A 196 4.10 -11.21 9.14
CA TYR A 196 5.05 -10.54 10.03
C TYR A 196 4.40 -9.74 11.16
N GLU A 197 3.12 -9.39 11.10
CA GLU A 197 2.46 -8.61 12.17
C GLU A 197 1.47 -9.44 12.97
N LYS A 198 0.55 -10.14 12.28
CA LYS A 198 -0.52 -10.95 12.86
C LYS A 198 -0.05 -11.97 13.91
N PRO A 199 1.09 -12.68 13.75
CA PRO A 199 1.58 -13.60 14.78
C PRO A 199 1.91 -12.94 16.13
N TYR A 200 2.17 -11.63 16.14
CA TYR A 200 2.52 -10.87 17.34
C TYR A 200 1.34 -10.07 17.91
N LEU A 201 0.18 -10.09 17.23
CA LEU A 201 -1.03 -9.47 17.76
C LEU A 201 -1.55 -10.27 18.95
N ARG A 202 -1.93 -9.54 20.00
CA ARG A 202 -2.64 -10.15 21.11
C ARG A 202 -4.08 -10.44 20.66
N PRO A 203 -4.61 -11.63 20.93
CA PRO A 203 -6.03 -11.88 20.71
C PRO A 203 -6.85 -10.85 21.47
N LEU A 204 -7.95 -10.41 20.86
CA LEU A 204 -8.93 -9.61 21.58
C LEU A 204 -9.37 -10.40 22.82
N PRO A 205 -9.55 -9.73 23.98
CA PRO A 205 -10.06 -10.42 25.16
C PRO A 205 -11.39 -11.12 24.83
N ASP A 206 -11.55 -12.37 25.32
CA ASP A 206 -12.74 -13.22 25.06
C ASP A 206 -14.06 -12.55 25.44
N LYS A 207 -13.98 -11.58 26.36
CA LYS A 207 -15.09 -10.70 26.70
C LYS A 207 -14.83 -9.37 26.01
N PRO A 208 -15.83 -8.81 25.27
CA PRO A 208 -15.73 -7.42 24.85
C PRO A 208 -15.35 -6.60 26.09
N PHE A 209 -14.44 -5.64 25.94
CA PHE A 209 -14.07 -4.75 27.04
C PHE A 209 -15.35 -4.32 27.74
N SER A 210 -15.62 -4.88 28.92
CA SER A 210 -16.65 -4.36 29.77
C SER A 210 -16.04 -3.05 30.22
N LEU A 211 -16.36 -1.96 29.53
CA LEU A 211 -16.27 -0.65 30.13
C LEU A 211 -17.02 -0.82 31.44
N ARG A 212 -16.30 -0.97 32.57
CA ARG A 212 -16.94 -0.78 33.85
C ARG A 212 -17.48 0.63 33.72
N ARG A 213 -18.82 0.77 33.72
CA ARG A 213 -19.56 2.04 33.50
C ARG A 213 -19.03 3.22 34.34
N ALA A 214 -18.18 2.95 35.34
CA ALA A 214 -17.53 3.92 36.18
C ALA A 214 -16.46 4.79 35.49
N ASP A 215 -15.92 4.41 34.35
CA ASP A 215 -14.80 5.15 33.74
C ASP A 215 -15.15 5.68 32.34
N ILE A 216 -16.22 6.49 32.26
CA ILE A 216 -16.36 7.39 31.10
C ILE A 216 -15.29 8.48 31.25
N PHE A 217 -14.29 8.43 30.39
CA PHE A 217 -13.31 9.48 30.24
C PHE A 217 -13.82 10.51 29.23
N ASP A 218 -13.72 11.79 29.59
CA ASP A 218 -13.83 12.87 28.63
C ASP A 218 -12.58 12.84 27.75
N PHE A 219 -12.75 12.47 26.48
CA PHE A 219 -11.66 12.36 25.52
C PHE A 219 -11.01 13.71 25.17
N GLN A 220 -11.65 14.84 25.48
CA GLN A 220 -11.06 16.16 25.28
C GLN A 220 -10.15 16.57 26.45
N THR A 221 -10.46 16.12 27.67
CA THR A 221 -9.73 16.55 28.88
C THR A 221 -8.95 15.43 29.56
N GLY A 222 -9.13 14.17 29.14
CA GLY A 222 -8.50 12.99 29.74
C GLY A 222 -8.97 12.69 31.16
N LYS A 223 -10.07 13.30 31.62
CA LYS A 223 -10.57 13.17 32.99
C LYS A 223 -11.82 12.31 33.08
N LYS A 224 -11.96 11.62 34.20
CA LYS A 224 -13.17 10.85 34.52
C LYS A 224 -14.36 11.79 34.68
N VAL A 225 -15.42 11.54 33.90
CA VAL A 225 -16.67 12.30 33.95
C VAL A 225 -17.41 12.00 35.25
N GLY A 226 -17.55 13.01 36.10
CA GLY A 226 -18.31 12.92 37.33
C GLY A 226 -19.82 12.82 37.09
N ARG A 227 -20.54 12.17 38.00
CA ARG A 227 -22.00 12.01 37.95
C ARG A 227 -22.78 13.32 37.70
N ASN A 228 -22.25 14.46 38.14
CA ASN A 228 -22.90 15.77 38.02
C ASN A 228 -22.41 16.61 36.84
N ASP A 229 -21.40 16.15 36.10
CA ASP A 229 -20.79 16.88 34.99
C ASP A 229 -21.70 16.87 33.74
N PRO A 230 -21.51 17.79 32.78
CA PRO A 230 -22.20 17.75 31.50
C PRO A 230 -22.01 16.38 30.82
N CYS A 231 -23.10 15.84 30.28
CA CYS A 231 -23.08 14.51 29.67
C CYS A 231 -22.32 14.57 28.33
N PRO A 232 -21.32 13.68 28.11
CA PRO A 232 -20.45 13.73 26.93
C PRO A 232 -21.15 13.39 25.61
N CYS A 233 -22.41 12.92 25.65
CA CYS A 233 -23.22 12.72 24.45
C CYS A 233 -23.76 14.01 23.82
N GLY A 234 -23.37 15.19 24.34
CA GLY A 234 -23.79 16.49 23.80
C GLY A 234 -25.22 16.91 24.16
N SER A 235 -25.91 16.18 25.04
CA SER A 235 -27.32 16.46 25.39
C SER A 235 -27.55 17.71 26.25
N GLY A 236 -26.49 18.35 26.76
CA GLY A 236 -26.57 19.49 27.69
C GLY A 236 -27.07 19.15 29.11
N LYS A 237 -27.44 17.88 29.37
CA LYS A 237 -27.91 17.40 30.69
C LYS A 237 -26.73 16.94 31.55
N LYS A 238 -26.90 16.91 32.88
CA LYS A 238 -25.93 16.24 33.79
C LYS A 238 -25.86 14.75 33.48
N TYR A 239 -24.67 14.14 33.56
CA TYR A 239 -24.44 12.73 33.22
C TYR A 239 -25.42 11.79 33.93
N LYS A 240 -25.67 11.98 35.24
CA LYS A 240 -26.67 11.22 36.03
C LYS A 240 -28.13 11.32 35.56
N LYS A 241 -28.49 12.35 34.80
CA LYS A 241 -29.86 12.59 34.30
C LYS A 241 -30.00 12.31 32.79
N CYS A 242 -28.95 11.79 32.17
CA CYS A 242 -28.93 11.46 30.75
C CYS A 242 -28.50 10.01 30.58
N CYS A 243 -27.30 9.75 30.07
CA CYS A 243 -26.82 8.41 29.76
C CYS A 243 -26.76 7.48 30.98
N LEU A 244 -26.50 8.00 32.19
CA LEU A 244 -26.47 7.17 33.40
C LEU A 244 -27.86 6.92 34.02
N GLY A 245 -28.85 7.78 33.74
CA GLY A 245 -30.20 7.70 34.32
C GLY A 245 -31.21 6.97 33.43
N LYS A 246 -30.80 6.51 32.24
CA LYS A 246 -31.62 5.70 31.33
C LYS A 246 -31.59 4.20 31.66
N GLU A 247 -30.90 3.80 32.73
CA GLU A 247 -30.61 2.40 33.06
C GLU A 247 -31.65 1.75 33.98
N ASP A 248 -32.70 2.48 34.40
CA ASP A 248 -33.76 1.97 35.31
C ASP A 248 -35.09 1.66 34.59
N LEU A 249 -35.08 1.48 33.25
CA LEU A 249 -36.29 1.22 32.44
C LEU A 249 -36.31 -0.13 31.71
N ASP A 250 -35.42 -1.06 32.06
CA ASP A 250 -35.50 -2.48 31.65
C ASP A 250 -35.63 -3.38 32.89
#